data_AF-A0A450UM36-F1
#
_entry.id   AF-A0A450UM36-F1
#
_cell.length_a   1.000
_cell.length_b   1.000
_cell.length_c   1.000
_cell.angle_alpha   90.00
_cell.angle_beta   90.00
_cell.angle_gamma   90.00
#
_symmetry.space_group_name_H-M   'P 1'
#
loop_
_entity.id
_entity.type
_entity.pdbx_description
1 polymer ?
#
loop_
_entity_poly.entity_id
_entity_poly.type
_entity_poly.pdbx_seq_one_letter_code
_entity_poly.pdbx_strand_id
1 'polypeptide(L)'
;MKNRNEGALAKNRKDNSDSKKPTWRDVKAILAGRGQAELLRLVADLYALNAGNKSFIHSRYALGAQPLESYRSIISDALYPDVDRNKPIRVC
;
A
#
# COMPACT_ATOMS: atom_id res chain seq x y z
N MET A 1 -55.06 10.54 -33.13
CA MET A 1 -54.40 11.70 -32.47
C MET A 1 -54.03 11.31 -31.04
N LYS A 2 -52.75 11.52 -30.70
CA LYS A 2 -52.04 11.56 -29.41
C LYS A 2 -52.49 10.73 -28.18
N ASN A 3 -51.51 9.92 -27.74
CA ASN A 3 -51.29 9.27 -26.45
C ASN A 3 -51.46 10.16 -25.20
N ARG A 4 -51.78 9.55 -24.05
CA ARG A 4 -51.34 9.94 -22.69
C ARG A 4 -51.49 8.75 -21.72
N ASN A 5 -50.48 7.87 -21.67
CA ASN A 5 -50.25 7.00 -20.52
C ASN A 5 -49.11 7.63 -19.71
N GLU A 6 -49.48 8.52 -18.79
CA GLU A 6 -48.58 9.03 -17.75
C GLU A 6 -48.74 8.15 -16.53
N GLY A 7 -47.78 7.24 -16.31
CA GLY A 7 -47.85 6.35 -15.16
C GLY A 7 -46.83 5.24 -15.16
N ALA A 8 -45.56 5.52 -15.47
CA ALA A 8 -44.47 4.59 -15.21
C ALA A 8 -43.09 5.24 -15.38
N LEU A 9 -42.66 6.06 -14.41
CA LEU A 9 -41.21 6.28 -14.24
C LEU A 9 -40.82 6.53 -12.79
N ALA A 10 -40.86 5.46 -12.00
CA ALA A 10 -40.01 5.32 -10.82
C ALA A 10 -39.29 3.97 -10.92
N LYS A 11 -38.37 3.85 -11.88
CA LYS A 11 -37.48 2.69 -11.96
C LYS A 11 -36.36 2.87 -10.94
N ASN A 12 -36.45 2.07 -9.87
CA ASN A 12 -35.35 1.45 -9.12
C ASN A 12 -34.08 2.28 -8.93
N ARG A 13 -33.94 2.92 -7.75
CA ARG A 13 -32.63 2.91 -7.08
C ARG A 13 -32.56 1.66 -6.23
N LYS A 14 -32.15 0.57 -6.87
CA LYS A 14 -31.68 -0.61 -6.14
C LYS A 14 -30.29 -0.25 -5.64
N ASP A 15 -30.22 0.35 -4.46
CA ASP A 15 -28.96 0.49 -3.74
C ASP A 15 -28.56 -0.93 -3.31
N ASN A 16 -27.89 -1.64 -4.23
CA ASN A 16 -27.28 -2.91 -3.93
C ASN A 16 -26.03 -2.64 -3.09
N SER A 17 -26.23 -2.37 -1.81
CA SER A 17 -25.15 -2.32 -0.82
C SER A 17 -24.73 -3.75 -0.45
N ASP A 18 -24.37 -4.55 -1.46
CA ASP A 18 -23.48 -5.67 -1.24
C ASP A 18 -22.15 -5.05 -0.81
N SER A 19 -21.83 -5.17 0.47
CA SER A 19 -20.64 -4.62 1.13
C SER A 19 -19.36 -5.31 0.64
N LYS A 20 -19.05 -5.16 -0.64
CA LYS A 20 -17.79 -5.63 -1.21
C LYS A 20 -16.66 -4.84 -0.57
N LYS A 21 -15.74 -5.58 0.05
CA LYS A 21 -14.53 -5.00 0.64
C LYS A 21 -13.81 -4.19 -0.44
N PRO A 22 -13.37 -2.96 -0.14
CA PRO A 22 -12.64 -2.15 -1.09
C PRO A 22 -11.41 -2.94 -1.56
N THR A 23 -11.26 -3.06 -2.87
CA THR A 23 -10.16 -3.77 -3.50
C THR A 23 -9.09 -2.79 -3.97
N TRP A 24 -7.88 -3.30 -4.25
CA TRP A 24 -6.82 -2.48 -4.86
C TRP A 24 -7.26 -1.83 -6.19
N ARG A 25 -8.16 -2.47 -6.94
CA ARG A 25 -8.69 -1.91 -8.19
C ARG A 25 -9.48 -0.63 -7.94
N ASP A 26 -10.28 -0.59 -6.88
CA ASP A 26 -11.09 0.57 -6.51
C ASP A 26 -10.21 1.74 -6.06
N VAL A 27 -9.19 1.44 -5.23
CA VAL A 27 -8.19 2.43 -4.81
C VAL A 27 -7.43 2.98 -6.00
N LYS A 28 -7.00 2.11 -6.93
CA LYS A 28 -6.28 2.52 -8.14
C LYS A 28 -7.11 3.43 -9.04
N ALA A 29 -8.41 3.15 -9.18
CA ALA A 29 -9.31 3.99 -9.98
C ALA A 29 -9.40 5.42 -9.40
N ILE A 30 -9.46 5.56 -8.07
CA ILE A 30 -9.47 6.86 -7.40
C ILE A 30 -8.13 7.58 -7.60
N LEU A 31 -7.01 6.88 -7.40
CA LEU A 31 -5.68 7.47 -7.52
C LEU A 31 -5.35 7.91 -8.95
N ALA A 32 -5.89 7.23 -9.96
CA ALA A 32 -5.67 7.59 -11.37
C ALA A 32 -6.25 8.96 -11.75
N GLY A 33 -7.29 9.42 -11.04
CA GLY A 33 -7.89 10.75 -11.26
C GLY A 33 -7.25 11.87 -10.44
N ARG A 34 -6.29 11.58 -9.56
CA ARG A 34 -5.67 12.57 -8.66
C ARG A 34 -4.50 13.28 -9.32
N GLY A 35 -4.34 14.56 -8.99
CA GLY A 35 -3.19 15.36 -9.44
C GLY A 35 -1.90 15.05 -8.68
N GLN A 36 -0.75 15.49 -9.22
CA GLN A 36 0.56 15.28 -8.59
C GLN A 36 0.63 15.82 -7.15
N ALA A 37 0.07 17.00 -6.89
CA ALA A 37 0.07 17.61 -5.56
C ALA A 37 -0.74 16.77 -4.54
N GLU A 38 -1.87 16.21 -4.96
CA GLU A 38 -2.71 15.37 -4.11
C GLU A 38 -2.04 14.03 -3.81
N LEU A 39 -1.38 13.44 -4.82
CA LEU A 39 -0.61 12.21 -4.64
C LEU A 39 0.58 12.41 -3.70
N LEU A 40 1.30 13.53 -3.83
CA LEU A 40 2.38 13.89 -2.91
C LEU A 40 1.87 14.04 -1.48
N ARG A 41 0.70 14.66 -1.29
CA ARG A 41 0.10 14.78 0.05
C ARG A 41 -0.26 13.41 0.63
N LEU A 42 -0.87 12.52 -0.16
CA LEU A 42 -1.16 11.16 0.29
C LEU A 42 0.12 10.39 0.67
N VAL A 43 1.19 10.54 -0.10
CA VAL A 43 2.49 9.92 0.23
C VAL A 43 3.07 10.50 1.51
N ALA A 44 2.93 11.81 1.76
CA ALA A 44 3.35 12.44 3.01
C ALA A 44 2.55 11.92 4.21
N ASP A 45 1.23 11.77 4.06
CA ASP A 45 0.37 11.18 5.09
C ASP A 45 0.77 9.73 5.38
N LEU A 46 1.03 8.93 4.34
CA LEU A 46 1.54 7.55 4.48
C LEU A 46 2.92 7.49 5.14
N TYR A 47 3.81 8.43 4.84
CA TYR A 47 5.11 8.56 5.47
C TYR A 47 4.99 8.90 6.96
N ALA A 48 4.06 9.78 7.34
CA ALA A 48 3.83 10.15 8.73
C ALA A 48 3.17 9.03 9.55
N LEU A 49 2.37 8.16 8.91
CA LEU A 49 1.50 7.18 9.57
C LEU A 49 2.24 6.16 10.45
N ASN A 50 3.38 5.62 10.02
CA ASN A 50 4.14 4.65 10.82
C ASN A 50 5.64 4.60 10.44
N ALA A 51 6.47 4.06 11.34
CA ALA A 51 7.91 3.95 11.15
C ALA A 51 8.33 2.97 10.02
N GLY A 52 7.54 1.93 9.78
CA GLY A 52 7.78 0.97 8.70
C GLY A 52 7.69 1.62 7.31
N ASN A 53 6.70 2.49 7.10
CA ASN A 53 6.51 3.25 5.87
C ASN A 53 7.67 4.23 5.65
N LYS A 54 8.14 4.91 6.70
CA LYS A 54 9.34 5.77 6.62
C LYS A 54 10.56 4.99 6.16
N SER A 55 10.83 3.86 6.80
CA SER A 55 11.95 2.98 6.44
C SER A 55 11.82 2.47 5.00
N PHE A 56 10.63 2.02 4.59
CA PHE A 56 10.37 1.55 3.23
C PHE A 56 10.64 2.62 2.18
N ILE A 57 10.14 3.85 2.39
CA ILE A 57 10.31 4.97 1.45
C ILE A 57 11.79 5.41 1.43
N HIS A 58 12.46 5.50 2.58
CA HIS A 58 13.90 5.78 2.64
C HIS A 58 14.72 4.75 1.87
N SER A 59 14.41 3.46 2.02
CA SER A 59 15.08 2.39 1.29
C SER A 59 14.82 2.42 -0.21
N ARG A 60 13.59 2.75 -0.63
CA ARG A 60 13.23 2.78 -2.04
C ARG A 60 13.92 3.90 -2.80
N TYR A 61 14.12 5.06 -2.16
CA TYR A 61 14.73 6.25 -2.77
C TYR A 61 16.17 6.50 -2.33
N ALA A 62 16.81 5.54 -1.64
CA ALA A 62 18.14 5.68 -1.07
C ALA A 62 18.32 6.96 -0.21
N LEU A 63 17.25 7.41 0.44
CA LEU A 63 17.24 8.58 1.31
C LEU A 63 17.70 8.16 2.70
N GLY A 64 19.01 8.13 2.89
CA GLY A 64 19.64 7.73 4.14
C GLY A 64 20.96 7.04 3.86
N ALA A 65 21.94 7.21 4.75
CA ALA A 65 23.31 6.79 4.49
C ALA A 65 23.42 5.30 4.14
N GLN A 66 22.52 4.43 4.62
CA GLN A 66 22.62 2.98 4.42
C GLN A 66 21.28 2.25 4.66
N PRO A 67 20.29 2.32 3.76
CA PRO A 67 18.97 1.70 3.99
C PRO A 67 18.99 0.16 3.92
N LEU A 68 20.03 -0.39 3.30
CA LEU A 68 20.19 -1.83 3.06
C LEU A 68 21.14 -2.50 4.05
N GLU A 69 21.82 -1.77 4.94
CA GLU A 69 22.84 -2.35 5.82
C GLU A 69 22.28 -3.33 6.85
N SER A 70 21.06 -3.12 7.34
CA SER A 70 20.40 -4.10 8.21
C SER A 70 20.18 -5.43 7.48
N TYR A 71 19.78 -5.40 6.22
CA TYR A 71 19.61 -6.59 5.38
C TYR A 71 20.95 -7.23 5.01
N ARG A 72 21.97 -6.43 4.70
CA ARG A 72 23.33 -6.91 4.46
C ARG A 72 23.93 -7.59 5.68
N SER A 73 23.72 -7.03 6.87
CA SER A 73 24.16 -7.63 8.13
C SER A 73 23.49 -8.98 8.39
N ILE A 74 22.17 -9.10 8.16
CA ILE A 74 21.45 -10.38 8.28
C ILE A 74 22.00 -11.42 7.29
N ILE A 75 22.22 -11.02 6.04
CA ILE A 75 22.77 -11.91 5.00
C ILE A 75 24.21 -12.31 5.35
N SER A 76 25.04 -11.38 5.82
CA SER A 76 26.41 -11.63 6.26
C SER A 76 26.45 -12.60 7.44
N ASP A 77 25.63 -12.39 8.46
CA ASP A 77 25.51 -13.28 9.63
C ASP A 77 25.00 -14.68 9.24
N ALA A 78 24.14 -14.78 8.21
CA ALA A 78 23.62 -16.06 7.73
C ALA A 78 24.62 -16.83 6.84
N LEU A 79 25.41 -16.13 6.03
CA LEU A 79 26.43 -16.74 5.15
C LEU A 79 27.69 -17.14 5.92
N TYR A 80 28.06 -16.34 6.91
CA TYR A 80 29.22 -16.56 7.77
C TYR A 80 28.77 -16.53 9.23
N PRO A 81 28.11 -17.61 9.71
CA PRO A 81 27.85 -17.71 11.14
C PRO A 81 29.21 -17.70 11.85
N ASP A 82 29.47 -16.63 12.58
CA ASP A 82 30.69 -16.43 13.34
C ASP A 82 30.89 -17.62 14.29
N VAL A 83 31.86 -18.49 13.95
CA VAL A 83 32.14 -19.76 14.65
C VAL A 83 32.87 -19.51 15.97
N ASP A 84 33.50 -18.34 16.11
CA ASP A 84 34.30 -17.96 17.27
C ASP A 84 33.46 -17.23 18.34
N ARG A 85 32.37 -16.57 17.94
CA ARG A 85 31.39 -16.03 18.89
C ARG A 85 30.41 -17.13 19.30
N ASN A 86 30.22 -17.28 20.61
CA ASN A 86 29.28 -18.21 21.28
C ASN A 86 27.78 -17.90 20.98
N LYS A 87 27.42 -17.76 19.71
CA LYS A 87 26.04 -17.67 19.23
C LYS A 87 25.61 -19.06 18.76
N PRO A 88 24.42 -19.54 19.13
CA PRO A 88 23.96 -20.86 18.73
C PRO A 88 23.73 -20.90 17.21
N ILE A 89 24.49 -21.75 16.52
CA ILE A 89 24.32 -22.05 15.11
C ILE A 89 23.02 -22.85 14.95
N ARG A 90 22.07 -22.34 14.17
CA ARG A 90 20.84 -23.05 13.81
C ARG A 90 20.99 -23.64 12.42
N VAL A 91 21.11 -24.96 12.36
CA VAL A 91 20.98 -25.73 11.12
C VAL A 91 19.51 -26.16 11.05
N CYS A 92 18.82 -25.78 9.97
CA CYS A 92 17.44 -26.19 9.71
C CYS A 92 17.37 -27.64 9.22
#